data_AF-A0A2I0EY94-F1
#
_entry.id   AF-A0A2I0EY94-F1
#
_cell.length_a   1.000
_cell.length_b   1.000
_cell.length_c   1.000
_cell.angle_alpha   90.00
_cell.angle_beta   90.00
_cell.angle_gamma   90.00
#
_symmetry.space_group_name_H-M   'P 1'
#
loop_
_entity.id
_entity.type
_entity.pdbx_description
1 polymer ?
#
loop_
_entity_poly.entity_id
_entity_poly.type
_entity_poly.pdbx_seq_one_letter_code
_entity_poly.pdbx_strand_id
1 'polypeptide(L)'
;MEFMMITDEAKNYIQSILEEQQTENLRLYAVAGCCGPQIGLSLDAPEQTDELIDVNGIRVAVAPDAKEMAEELALDFDTQGEQGGLVMIGAPTGC
;
A
#
# COMPACT_ATOMS: atom_id res chain seq x y z
N MET A 1 -9.00 1.28 15.87
CA MET A 1 -8.37 0.29 14.98
C MET A 1 -7.88 1.13 13.82
N GLU A 2 -6.60 1.50 13.88
CA GLU A 2 -5.95 2.31 12.86
C GLU A 2 -5.28 1.31 11.92
N PHE A 3 -5.78 1.24 10.68
CA PHE A 3 -5.22 0.39 9.64
C PHE A 3 -4.22 1.23 8.85
N MET A 4 -2.94 0.84 8.91
CA MET A 4 -1.81 1.47 8.23
C MET A 4 -1.72 3.01 8.38
N MET A 5 -0.60 3.59 7.96
CA MET A 5 -0.48 5.04 7.85
C MET A 5 -0.09 5.42 6.43
N ILE A 6 -0.70 6.46 5.86
CA ILE A 6 -0.29 7.01 4.56
C ILE A 6 0.08 8.47 4.79
N THR A 7 1.31 8.85 4.45
CA THR A 7 1.75 10.26 4.52
C THR A 7 1.09 11.10 3.44
N ASP A 8 1.03 12.43 3.65
CA ASP A 8 0.47 13.34 2.64
C ASP A 8 1.23 13.29 1.30
N GLU A 9 2.54 13.02 1.34
CA GLU A 9 3.37 12.86 0.14
C GLU A 9 2.97 11.59 -0.63
N ALA A 10 2.88 10.44 0.05
CA ALA A 10 2.40 9.20 -0.53
C ALA A 10 0.99 9.34 -1.10
N LYS A 11 0.09 10.00 -0.37
CA LYS A 11 -1.28 10.27 -0.81
C LYS A 11 -1.33 11.03 -2.13
N ASN A 12 -0.56 12.11 -2.28
CA ASN A 12 -0.56 12.92 -3.50
C ASN A 12 -0.05 12.11 -4.71
N TYR A 13 1.00 11.31 -4.49
CA TYR A 13 1.54 10.45 -5.53
C TYR A 13 0.58 9.32 -5.92
N ILE A 14 -0.02 8.65 -4.92
CA ILE A 14 -1.02 7.60 -5.16
C ILE A 14 -2.22 8.17 -5.93
N GLN A 15 -2.77 9.33 -5.54
CA GLN A 15 -3.87 9.96 -6.28
C GLN A 15 -3.52 10.21 -7.75
N SER A 16 -2.31 10.73 -8.00
CA SER A 16 -1.85 10.97 -9.37
C SER A 16 -1.84 9.69 -10.19
N ILE A 17 -1.29 8.61 -9.63
CA ILE A 17 -1.26 7.30 -10.30
C ILE A 17 -2.66 6.72 -10.50
N LEU A 18 -3.54 6.84 -9.50
CA LEU A 18 -4.92 6.36 -9.56
C LEU A 18 -5.66 7.03 -10.73
N GLU A 19 -5.51 8.36 -10.87
CA GLU A 19 -6.07 9.14 -11.98
C GLU A 19 -5.47 8.71 -13.34
N GLU A 20 -4.14 8.55 -13.42
CA GLU A 20 -3.46 8.10 -14.63
C GLU A 20 -3.92 6.72 -15.10
N GLN A 21 -4.14 5.82 -14.15
CA GLN A 21 -4.48 4.41 -14.40
C GLN A 21 -6.00 4.18 -14.44
N GLN A 22 -6.79 5.27 -14.32
CA GLN A 22 -8.25 5.26 -14.31
C GLN A 22 -8.84 4.28 -13.28
N THR A 23 -8.20 4.16 -12.13
CA THR A 23 -8.67 3.35 -11.01
C THR A 23 -9.00 4.25 -9.82
N GLU A 24 -9.93 3.82 -8.98
CA GLU A 24 -10.38 4.57 -7.81
C GLU A 24 -9.85 3.98 -6.50
N ASN A 25 -9.05 2.91 -6.58
CA ASN A 25 -8.57 2.19 -5.41
C ASN A 25 -7.19 1.57 -5.65
N LEU A 26 -6.46 1.37 -4.55
CA LEU A 26 -5.17 0.70 -4.51
C LEU A 26 -5.34 -0.67 -3.88
N ARG A 27 -4.91 -1.73 -4.54
CA ARG A 27 -4.95 -3.09 -4.02
C ARG A 27 -3.65 -3.46 -3.33
N LEU A 28 -3.75 -3.90 -2.09
CA LEU A 28 -2.64 -4.32 -1.24
C LEU A 28 -2.74 -5.82 -0.98
N TYR A 29 -1.69 -6.55 -1.33
CA TYR A 29 -1.65 -8.00 -1.23
C TYR A 29 -0.26 -8.48 -0.80
N ALA A 30 -0.18 -9.65 -0.17
CA ALA A 30 1.09 -10.23 0.22
C ALA A 30 1.67 -11.03 -0.95
N VAL A 31 2.98 -10.89 -1.15
CA VAL A 31 3.78 -11.61 -2.14
C VAL A 31 4.88 -12.36 -1.42
N ALA A 32 5.09 -13.62 -1.82
CA ALA A 32 6.18 -14.42 -1.30
C ALA A 32 7.52 -13.84 -1.81
N GLY A 33 8.24 -13.12 -0.95
CA GLY A 33 9.59 -12.67 -1.21
C GLY A 33 10.63 -13.73 -0.84
N CYS A 34 11.83 -13.59 -1.39
CA CYS A 34 12.97 -14.45 -1.06
C CYS A 34 13.37 -14.37 0.43
N CYS A 35 13.10 -13.23 1.07
CA CYS A 35 13.43 -12.95 2.48
C CYS A 35 12.18 -12.79 3.36
N GLY A 36 11.08 -13.49 3.05
CA GLY A 36 9.83 -13.41 3.78
C GLY A 36 8.69 -12.78 2.98
N PRO A 37 7.45 -12.79 3.51
CA PRO A 37 6.32 -12.16 2.86
C PRO A 37 6.58 -10.66 2.72
N GLN A 38 6.45 -10.16 1.51
CA GLN A 38 6.53 -8.74 1.18
C GLN A 38 5.13 -8.25 0.83
N ILE A 39 4.90 -6.96 1.00
CA ILE A 39 3.67 -6.35 0.51
C ILE A 39 3.86 -5.93 -0.95
N GLY A 40 2.89 -6.31 -1.78
CA GLY A 40 2.70 -5.88 -3.15
C GLY A 40 1.56 -4.88 -3.22
N LEU A 41 1.72 -3.90 -4.12
CA LEU A 41 0.71 -2.91 -4.44
C LEU A 41 0.35 -3.03 -5.92
N SER A 42 -0.94 -3.06 -6.19
CA SER A 42 -1.51 -3.10 -7.53
C SER A 42 -2.61 -2.05 -7.64
N LEU A 43 -2.96 -1.70 -8.87
CA LEU A 43 -4.05 -0.76 -9.20
C LEU A 43 -5.29 -1.48 -9.73
N ASP A 44 -5.29 -2.82 -9.60
CA ASP A 44 -6.37 -3.70 -9.98
C ASP A 44 -7.60 -3.49 -9.10
N ALA A 45 -8.76 -3.89 -9.63
CA ALA A 45 -10.01 -3.88 -8.88
C ALA A 45 -9.92 -4.77 -7.62
N PRO A 46 -10.64 -4.42 -6.53
CA PRO A 46 -10.70 -5.23 -5.33
C PRO A 46 -11.31 -6.60 -5.63
N GLU A 47 -10.74 -7.65 -5.04
CA GLU A 47 -11.36 -8.98 -5.07
C GLU A 47 -12.51 -9.07 -4.05
N GLN A 48 -13.38 -10.07 -4.20
CA GLN A 48 -14.53 -10.28 -3.29
C GLN A 48 -14.12 -10.55 -1.84
N THR A 49 -12.88 -11.02 -1.64
CA THR A 49 -12.30 -11.31 -0.33
C THR A 49 -11.52 -10.13 0.26
N ASP A 50 -11.28 -9.09 -0.54
CA ASP A 50 -10.49 -7.94 -0.11
C ASP A 50 -11.36 -7.00 0.74
N GLU A 51 -10.75 -6.42 1.77
CA GLU A 51 -11.40 -5.42 2.61
C GLU A 51 -11.07 -4.02 2.11
N LEU A 52 -12.09 -3.29 1.68
CA LEU A 52 -11.96 -1.90 1.30
C LEU A 52 -11.92 -1.01 2.55
N ILE A 53 -10.78 -0.38 2.77
CA ILE A 53 -10.57 0.59 3.84
C ILE A 53 -10.26 1.98 3.24
N ASP A 54 -10.60 3.03 3.98
CA ASP A 54 -10.20 4.39 3.64
C ASP A 54 -9.05 4.81 4.55
N VAL A 55 -7.90 5.10 3.95
CA VAL A 55 -6.70 5.52 4.68
C VAL A 55 -6.24 6.86 4.11
N ASN A 56 -6.33 7.91 4.93
CA ASN A 56 -6.01 9.28 4.51
C ASN A 56 -6.79 9.73 3.25
N GLY A 57 -8.03 9.25 3.06
CA GLY A 57 -8.85 9.55 1.88
C GLY A 57 -8.50 8.76 0.63
N ILE A 58 -7.62 7.76 0.73
CA ILE A 58 -7.32 6.80 -0.32
C ILE A 58 -8.08 5.51 -0.03
N ARG A 59 -8.82 5.00 -1.01
CA ARG A 59 -9.42 3.66 -0.92
C ARG A 59 -8.37 2.61 -1.17
N VAL A 60 -8.13 1.77 -0.17
CA VAL A 60 -7.19 0.66 -0.24
C VAL A 60 -7.97 -0.65 -0.09
N ALA A 61 -7.81 -1.55 -1.05
CA ALA A 61 -8.33 -2.91 -1.01
C ALA A 61 -7.28 -3.83 -0.40
N VAL A 62 -7.48 -4.24 0.85
CA VAL A 62 -6.52 -5.05 1.59
C VAL A 62 -6.91 -6.52 1.48
N ALA A 63 -6.05 -7.32 0.83
CA ALA A 63 -6.22 -8.75 0.78
C ALA A 63 -6.10 -9.35 2.19
N PRO A 64 -6.84 -10.43 2.50
CA PRO A 64 -6.84 -11.04 3.83
C PRO A 64 -5.44 -11.51 4.27
N ASP A 65 -4.60 -11.94 3.33
CA ASP A 65 -3.21 -12.37 3.59
C ASP A 65 -2.29 -11.19 3.98
N ALA A 66 -2.67 -9.97 3.60
CA ALA A 66 -1.91 -8.76 3.87
C ALA A 66 -2.47 -7.93 5.04
N LYS A 67 -3.63 -8.31 5.61
CA LYS A 67 -4.26 -7.55 6.70
C LYS A 67 -3.34 -7.35 7.88
N GLU A 68 -2.76 -8.43 8.40
CA GLU A 68 -1.88 -8.36 9.58
C GLU A 68 -0.67 -7.47 9.31
N MET A 69 -0.06 -7.58 8.13
CA MET A 69 1.07 -6.74 7.74
C MET A 69 0.68 -5.27 7.55
N ALA A 70 -0.51 -5.02 7.00
CA ALA A 70 -1.03 -3.67 6.78
C ALA A 70 -1.26 -2.92 8.09
N GLU A 71 -1.67 -3.59 9.17
CA GLU A 71 -1.88 -2.94 10.48
C GLU A 71 -0.60 -2.30 11.03
N GLU A 72 0.57 -2.88 10.76
CA GLU A 72 1.87 -2.36 11.22
C GLU A 72 2.61 -1.54 10.13
N LEU A 73 2.00 -1.39 8.95
CA LEU A 73 2.63 -0.75 7.80
C LEU A 73 2.37 0.76 7.76
N ALA A 74 3.34 1.50 7.25
CA ALA A 74 3.17 2.87 6.83
C ALA A 74 3.67 3.02 5.38
N LEU A 75 2.85 3.63 4.52
CA LEU A 75 3.25 4.08 3.20
C LEU A 75 3.77 5.50 3.30
N ASP A 76 4.99 5.66 2.84
CA ASP A 76 5.63 6.95 2.66
C ASP A 76 6.08 7.11 1.21
N PHE A 77 6.38 8.34 0.81
CA PHE A 77 6.94 8.63 -0.50
C PHE A 77 8.32 9.25 -0.32
N ASP A 78 9.34 8.47 -0.63
CA ASP A 78 10.71 8.94 -0.54
C ASP A 78 11.07 9.70 -1.81
N THR A 79 11.35 10.98 -1.66
CA THR A 79 11.85 11.85 -2.73
C THR A 79 13.38 11.93 -2.76
N GLN A 80 14.08 11.22 -1.87
CA GLN A 80 15.53 11.33 -1.70
C GLN A 80 16.33 10.46 -2.69
N GLY A 81 15.68 9.48 -3.35
CA GLY A 81 16.27 8.69 -4.43
C GLY A 81 16.34 9.40 -5.79
N GLU A 82 17.16 8.89 -6.71
CA GLU A 82 17.31 9.40 -8.10
C GLU A 82 15.98 9.38 -8.90
N GLN A 83 15.02 8.57 -8.46
CA GLN A 83 13.63 8.55 -8.89
C GLN A 83 12.79 8.37 -7.63
N GLY A 84 12.02 9.38 -7.23
CA GLY A 84 11.16 9.28 -6.04
C GLY A 84 10.18 8.11 -6.18
N GLY A 85 9.89 7.43 -5.07
CA GLY A 85 9.09 6.20 -5.08
C GLY A 85 8.36 5.94 -3.78
N LEU A 86 7.30 5.12 -3.86
CA LEU A 86 6.58 4.66 -2.67
C LEU A 86 7.47 3.70 -1.88
N VAL A 87 7.62 4.00 -0.60
CA VAL A 87 8.35 3.17 0.37
C VAL A 87 7.40 2.67 1.45
N MET A 88 7.62 1.45 1.89
CA MET A 88 6.86 0.81 2.95
C MET A 88 7.72 0.77 4.21
N ILE A 89 7.28 1.46 5.25
CA ILE A 89 7.93 1.54 6.55
C ILE A 89 7.17 0.64 7.53
N GLY A 90 7.88 -0.13 8.36
CA GLY A 90 7.26 -1.00 9.38
C GLY A 90 7.02 -2.45 8.95
N ALA A 91 7.23 -2.81 7.67
CA ALA A 91 7.30 -4.21 7.28
C ALA A 91 8.46 -4.90 8.05
N PRO A 92 8.25 -6.11 8.62
CA PRO A 92 9.28 -6.77 9.42
C PRO A 92 10.52 -7.01 8.58
N THR A 93 11.54 -6.18 8.78
CA THR A 93 12.88 -6.38 8.24
C THR A 93 13.56 -7.46 9.06
N GLY A 94 13.14 -8.71 8.85
CA GLY A 94 13.79 -9.87 9.42
C GLY A 94 15.05 -10.20 8.63
N CYS A 95 16.15 -9.46 8.87
CA CYS A 95 17.50 -9.97 8.67
C CYS A 95 18.51 -9.20 9.53
#